data_AF-A0A2M8KVJ8-F1
#
_entry.id   AF-A0A2M8KVJ8-F1
#
_cell.length_a   1.000
_cell.length_b   1.000
_cell.length_c   1.000
_cell.angle_alpha   90.00
_cell.angle_beta   90.00
_cell.angle_gamma   90.00
#
_symmetry.space_group_name_H-M   'P 1'
#
loop_
_entity.id
_entity.type
_entity.pdbx_description
1 polymer ?
#
loop_
_entity_poly.entity_id
_entity_poly.type
_entity_poly.pdbx_seq_one_letter_code
_entity_poly.pdbx_strand_id
1 'polypeptide(L)'
;MQIGNAELDELYRGYIAPTLSAAGYEPKRVDKHNDGELLKPKITEFISEAGIIVADLTNERPNVYLEVGYTMGLGKYRNLILTCREDHYHGSPNYDSGKHRIHFDLNGYDILFWSPDKKKEFATELLKTIKRRTYITQPSNEVNFDEDWFTDHKSKSFKGLHNQGLSGYMEVMCSLDGAYGFNQIHLRDAAREAPISTFGWPIGAFMNSEPFKPRPVNDGIIAEIVTPESDWGKTYDYWAIRSNASFYLLQNLFEDTRGKQLIFFDTRIVRITETILYLARLYHQLKISITTPLHITIAHGGLSGRTIRAAGRRMIFLERTSTQDKVVTKIDTTVGELEAKLTDHVETITKDLFVLFDYFELERTILEDIVTNFVNGKIS
;
A
#
# COMPACT_ATOMS: atom_id res chain seq x y z
N MET A 1 -5.48 9.71 -29.54
CA MET A 1 -4.56 10.35 -30.52
C MET A 1 -5.35 11.09 -31.59
N GLN A 2 -4.74 12.05 -32.30
CA GLN A 2 -5.41 12.70 -33.44
C GLN A 2 -5.64 11.71 -34.60
N ILE A 3 -6.89 11.46 -34.97
CA ILE A 3 -7.28 10.67 -36.13
C ILE A 3 -7.13 11.49 -37.42
N GLY A 4 -6.68 10.85 -38.51
CA GLY A 4 -6.53 11.47 -39.83
C GLY A 4 -5.25 12.29 -40.01
N ASN A 5 -4.35 12.29 -39.02
CA ASN A 5 -3.00 12.83 -39.18
C ASN A 5 -2.07 11.72 -39.68
N ALA A 6 -1.46 11.92 -40.86
CA ALA A 6 -0.68 10.89 -41.55
C ALA A 6 0.51 10.36 -40.72
N GLU A 7 1.20 11.23 -39.99
CA GLU A 7 2.36 10.87 -39.17
C GLU A 7 1.92 10.07 -37.93
N LEU A 8 0.84 10.50 -37.28
CA LEU A 8 0.28 9.78 -36.13
C LEU A 8 -0.32 8.44 -36.58
N ASP A 9 -0.94 8.37 -37.76
CA ASP A 9 -1.42 7.12 -38.33
C ASP A 9 -0.28 6.16 -38.69
N GLU A 10 0.86 6.67 -39.15
CA GLU A 10 2.09 5.91 -39.35
C GLU A 10 2.67 5.43 -38.01
N LEU A 11 2.74 6.30 -37.00
CA LEU A 11 3.18 5.94 -35.65
C LEU A 11 2.32 4.82 -35.06
N TYR A 12 1.00 4.91 -35.22
CA TYR A 12 0.06 3.89 -34.77
C TYR A 12 0.30 2.55 -35.48
N ARG A 13 0.30 2.56 -36.82
CA ARG A 13 0.42 1.31 -37.61
C ARG A 13 1.80 0.67 -37.49
N GLY A 14 2.86 1.48 -37.48
CA GLY A 14 4.24 1.00 -37.51
C GLY A 14 4.82 0.65 -36.15
N TYR A 15 4.31 1.27 -35.08
CA TYR A 15 4.96 1.20 -33.75
C TYR A 15 3.98 0.90 -32.62
N ILE A 16 2.93 1.71 -32.41
CA ILE A 16 2.04 1.52 -31.24
C ILE A 16 1.27 0.20 -31.32
N ALA A 17 0.58 -0.07 -32.43
CA ALA A 17 -0.23 -1.28 -32.57
C ALA A 17 0.63 -2.56 -32.58
N PRO A 18 1.75 -2.65 -33.34
CA PRO A 18 2.65 -3.78 -33.25
C PRO A 18 3.21 -4.01 -31.84
N THR A 19 3.55 -2.94 -31.11
CA THR A 19 4.05 -3.04 -29.74
C THR A 19 2.99 -3.57 -28.77
N LEU A 20 1.74 -3.09 -28.86
CA LEU A 20 0.63 -3.60 -28.07
C LEU A 20 0.36 -5.10 -28.36
N SER A 21 0.38 -5.49 -29.63
CA SER A 21 0.25 -6.90 -30.03
C SER A 21 1.41 -7.77 -29.54
N ALA A 22 2.64 -7.27 -29.59
CA ALA A 22 3.82 -7.95 -29.04
C ALA A 22 3.74 -8.11 -27.51
N ALA A 23 2.96 -7.28 -26.83
CA ALA A 23 2.68 -7.38 -25.40
C ALA A 23 1.45 -8.24 -25.07
N GLY A 24 0.81 -8.86 -26.07
CA GLY A 24 -0.34 -9.76 -25.87
C GLY A 24 -1.71 -9.07 -25.83
N TYR A 25 -1.81 -7.79 -26.22
CA TYR A 25 -3.09 -7.09 -26.32
C TYR A 25 -3.62 -7.04 -27.74
N GLU A 26 -4.94 -6.95 -27.86
CA GLU A 26 -5.62 -6.60 -29.11
C GLU A 26 -5.74 -5.06 -29.23
N PRO A 27 -5.06 -4.40 -30.18
CA PRO A 27 -5.10 -2.94 -30.30
C PRO A 27 -6.44 -2.48 -30.90
N LYS A 28 -7.23 -1.74 -30.12
CA LYS A 28 -8.47 -1.09 -30.61
C LYS A 28 -8.25 0.41 -30.84
N ARG A 29 -8.83 0.91 -31.94
CA ARG A 29 -8.90 2.34 -32.29
C ARG A 29 -10.25 2.63 -32.92
N VAL A 30 -11.00 3.61 -32.39
CA VAL A 30 -12.43 3.77 -32.70
C VAL A 30 -12.74 4.01 -34.18
N ASP A 31 -11.90 4.75 -34.92
CA ASP A 31 -12.08 4.99 -36.35
C ASP A 31 -11.89 3.73 -37.22
N LYS A 32 -11.29 2.68 -36.67
CA LYS A 32 -11.01 1.42 -37.36
C LYS A 32 -11.88 0.25 -36.90
N HIS A 33 -12.54 0.37 -35.74
CA HIS A 33 -13.23 -0.74 -35.07
C HIS A 33 -14.64 -0.35 -34.60
N ASN A 34 -15.30 0.53 -35.36
CA ASN A 34 -16.67 0.94 -35.11
C ASN A 34 -17.52 0.54 -36.33
N ASP A 35 -18.53 -0.32 -36.14
CA ASP A 35 -19.37 -0.86 -37.21
C ASP A 35 -20.53 0.09 -37.60
N GLY A 36 -20.32 1.40 -37.50
CA GLY A 36 -21.31 2.44 -37.81
C GLY A 36 -22.16 2.92 -36.63
N GLU A 37 -21.81 2.54 -35.40
CA GLU A 37 -22.48 3.02 -34.18
C GLU A 37 -22.06 4.45 -33.79
N LEU A 38 -22.77 5.05 -32.82
CA LEU A 38 -22.40 6.34 -32.25
C LEU A 38 -20.99 6.26 -31.63
N LEU A 39 -20.10 7.15 -32.07
CA LEU A 39 -18.69 7.13 -31.71
C LEU A 39 -18.44 7.21 -30.20
N LYS A 40 -19.22 8.03 -29.48
CA LYS A 40 -19.01 8.30 -28.04
C LYS A 40 -19.25 7.07 -27.15
N PRO A 41 -20.40 6.37 -27.23
CA PRO A 41 -20.60 5.10 -26.51
C PRO A 41 -19.49 4.07 -26.77
N LYS A 42 -19.08 3.92 -28.02
CA LYS A 42 -18.03 2.97 -28.40
C LYS A 42 -16.67 3.33 -27.80
N ILE A 43 -16.32 4.61 -27.75
CA ILE A 43 -15.11 5.10 -27.07
C ILE A 43 -15.17 4.76 -25.59
N THR A 44 -16.30 5.02 -24.92
CA THR A 44 -16.44 4.73 -23.48
C THR A 44 -16.37 3.25 -23.18
N GLU A 45 -16.98 2.40 -24.02
CA GLU A 45 -16.90 0.94 -23.94
C GLU A 45 -15.44 0.47 -24.06
N PHE A 46 -14.74 0.87 -25.13
CA PHE A 46 -13.33 0.53 -25.33
C PHE A 46 -12.45 0.97 -24.18
N ILE A 47 -12.64 2.19 -23.65
CA ILE A 47 -11.88 2.67 -22.49
C ILE A 47 -12.19 1.81 -21.26
N SER A 48 -13.46 1.46 -21.02
CA SER A 48 -13.87 0.68 -19.85
C SER A 48 -13.30 -0.75 -19.86
N GLU A 49 -13.21 -1.38 -21.04
CA GLU A 49 -12.73 -2.76 -21.19
C GLU A 49 -11.21 -2.88 -21.40
N ALA A 50 -10.54 -1.81 -21.83
CA ALA A 50 -9.12 -1.87 -22.19
C ALA A 50 -8.19 -2.22 -21.01
N GLY A 51 -7.34 -3.23 -21.17
CA GLY A 51 -6.29 -3.55 -20.20
C GLY A 51 -5.13 -2.54 -20.19
N ILE A 52 -4.87 -1.88 -21.32
CA ILE A 52 -3.90 -0.77 -21.47
C ILE A 52 -4.49 0.29 -22.38
N ILE A 53 -4.29 1.55 -22.04
CA ILE A 53 -4.79 2.71 -22.77
C ILE A 53 -3.59 3.57 -23.13
N VAL A 54 -3.34 3.76 -24.43
CA VAL A 54 -2.28 4.65 -24.92
C VAL A 54 -2.92 5.92 -25.47
N ALA A 55 -2.67 7.05 -24.81
CA ALA A 55 -3.22 8.35 -25.18
C ALA A 55 -2.12 9.27 -25.69
N ASP A 56 -2.05 9.44 -27.01
CA ASP A 56 -1.13 10.40 -27.64
C ASP A 56 -1.72 11.81 -27.68
N LEU A 57 -1.01 12.74 -27.04
CA LEU A 57 -1.39 14.13 -26.77
C LEU A 57 -0.90 15.10 -27.86
N THR A 58 -0.19 14.59 -28.88
CA THR A 58 0.35 15.42 -29.97
C THR A 58 -0.78 16.19 -30.66
N ASN A 59 -0.52 17.45 -30.99
CA ASN A 59 -1.48 18.39 -31.57
C ASN A 59 -2.63 18.85 -30.66
N GLU A 60 -2.50 18.66 -29.35
CA GLU A 60 -3.43 19.21 -28.33
C GLU A 60 -4.91 18.91 -28.61
N ARG A 61 -5.24 17.67 -28.98
CA ARG A 61 -6.61 17.35 -29.40
C ARG A 61 -7.59 17.32 -28.22
N PRO A 62 -8.63 18.18 -28.16
CA PRO A 62 -9.53 18.27 -27.01
C PRO A 62 -10.20 16.94 -26.65
N ASN A 63 -10.59 16.15 -27.66
CA ASN A 63 -11.21 14.85 -27.43
C ASN A 63 -10.28 13.88 -26.70
N VAL A 64 -8.96 13.93 -26.96
CA VAL A 64 -8.00 13.08 -26.26
C VAL A 64 -7.89 13.46 -24.79
N TYR A 65 -7.92 14.75 -24.46
CA TYR A 65 -7.93 15.19 -23.07
C TYR A 65 -9.22 14.77 -22.34
N LEU A 66 -10.37 14.83 -23.02
CA LEU A 66 -11.62 14.34 -22.46
C LEU A 66 -11.56 12.84 -22.16
N GLU A 67 -11.03 12.03 -23.08
CA GLU A 67 -10.84 10.58 -22.92
C GLU A 67 -9.84 10.24 -21.81
N VAL A 68 -8.77 11.02 -21.69
CA VAL A 68 -7.79 10.93 -20.59
C VAL A 68 -8.47 11.22 -19.25
N GLY A 69 -9.23 12.31 -19.15
CA GLY A 69 -9.97 12.67 -17.94
C GLY A 69 -11.01 11.62 -17.57
N TYR A 70 -11.73 11.08 -18.56
CA TYR A 70 -12.69 9.97 -18.35
C TYR A 70 -11.99 8.69 -17.85
N THR A 71 -10.85 8.33 -18.45
CA THR A 71 -10.02 7.19 -18.02
C THR A 71 -9.58 7.33 -16.57
N MET A 72 -9.15 8.53 -16.17
CA MET A 72 -8.79 8.84 -14.78
C MET A 72 -10.00 8.77 -13.86
N GLY A 73 -11.16 9.28 -14.29
CA GLY A 73 -12.42 9.20 -13.53
C GLY A 73 -12.91 7.77 -13.28
N LEU A 74 -12.55 6.82 -14.16
CA LEU A 74 -12.80 5.38 -13.98
C LEU A 74 -11.77 4.69 -13.07
N GLY A 75 -10.79 5.41 -12.53
CA GLY A 75 -9.71 4.82 -11.71
C GLY A 75 -8.69 4.01 -12.52
N LYS A 76 -8.71 4.07 -13.86
CA LYS A 76 -7.80 3.31 -14.75
C LYS A 76 -6.47 4.04 -15.00
N TYR A 77 -6.01 4.83 -14.03
CA TYR A 77 -4.79 5.64 -14.14
C TYR A 77 -3.53 4.77 -14.34
N ARG A 78 -3.48 3.57 -13.75
CA ARG A 78 -2.36 2.62 -13.92
C ARG A 78 -2.29 2.04 -15.34
N ASN A 79 -3.43 1.94 -16.00
CA ASN A 79 -3.55 1.43 -17.37
C ASN A 79 -3.23 2.51 -18.43
N LEU A 80 -3.23 3.80 -18.04
CA LEU A 80 -3.08 4.94 -18.93
C LEU A 80 -1.62 5.34 -19.17
N ILE A 81 -1.13 5.13 -20.39
CA ILE A 81 0.18 5.60 -20.88
C ILE A 81 -0.05 6.86 -21.71
N LEU A 82 0.49 7.98 -21.26
CA LEU A 82 0.50 9.22 -22.04
C LEU A 82 1.69 9.22 -22.98
N THR A 83 1.48 9.61 -24.23
CA THR A 83 2.56 9.79 -25.20
C THR A 83 2.48 11.16 -25.85
N CYS A 84 3.62 11.71 -26.30
CA CYS A 84 3.65 12.99 -26.98
C CYS A 84 4.84 13.09 -27.92
N ARG A 85 4.69 13.78 -29.04
CA ARG A 85 5.82 14.19 -29.87
C ARG A 85 6.70 15.18 -29.11
N GLU A 86 8.01 14.95 -29.07
CA GLU A 86 8.91 15.70 -28.18
C GLU A 86 8.95 17.21 -28.45
N ASP A 87 8.79 17.63 -29.69
CA ASP A 87 8.79 19.05 -30.10
C ASP A 87 7.47 19.78 -29.78
N HIS A 88 6.45 19.06 -29.29
CA HIS A 88 5.19 19.63 -28.77
C HIS A 88 5.23 19.88 -27.24
N TYR A 89 6.33 19.51 -26.58
CA TYR A 89 6.51 19.64 -25.13
C TYR A 89 7.47 20.79 -24.79
N HIS A 90 6.96 21.78 -24.03
CA HIS A 90 7.73 22.96 -23.62
C HIS A 90 9.03 22.67 -22.84
N GLY A 91 9.11 21.54 -22.12
CA GLY A 91 10.31 21.13 -21.40
C GLY A 91 11.32 20.35 -22.25
N SER A 92 11.02 20.12 -23.53
CA SER A 92 11.92 19.43 -24.45
C SER A 92 12.98 20.39 -25.00
N PRO A 93 14.24 19.96 -25.14
CA PRO A 93 15.27 20.75 -25.83
C PRO A 93 14.95 20.97 -27.31
N ASN A 94 14.04 20.17 -27.88
CA ASN A 94 13.63 20.23 -29.29
C ASN A 94 12.26 20.92 -29.46
N TYR A 95 11.77 21.65 -28.45
CA TYR A 95 10.47 22.32 -28.51
C TYR A 95 10.37 23.32 -29.67
N ASP A 96 9.30 23.21 -30.46
CA ASP A 96 8.98 24.12 -31.55
C ASP A 96 7.78 25.00 -31.17
N SER A 97 8.07 26.28 -30.89
CA SER A 97 7.05 27.29 -30.54
C SER A 97 6.00 27.54 -31.63
N GLY A 98 6.24 27.11 -32.88
CA GLY A 98 5.31 27.19 -33.99
C GLY A 98 4.29 26.05 -34.03
N LYS A 99 4.38 25.06 -33.13
CA LYS A 99 3.49 23.89 -33.08
C LYS A 99 2.52 23.94 -31.90
N HIS A 100 1.45 23.14 -32.02
CA HIS A 100 0.46 22.95 -30.97
C HIS A 100 1.10 22.37 -29.71
N ARG A 101 0.79 22.94 -28.56
CA ARG A 101 1.47 22.66 -27.30
C ARG A 101 0.61 21.74 -26.43
N ILE A 102 1.21 20.80 -25.70
CA ILE A 102 0.45 20.09 -24.68
C ILE A 102 0.08 21.01 -23.50
N HIS A 103 -1.09 20.78 -22.91
CA HIS A 103 -1.58 21.59 -21.79
C HIS A 103 -0.67 21.44 -20.56
N PHE A 104 -0.43 22.54 -19.85
CA PHE A 104 0.53 22.57 -18.72
C PHE A 104 0.07 21.74 -17.51
N ASP A 105 -1.22 21.46 -17.39
CA ASP A 105 -1.77 20.61 -16.32
C ASP A 105 -1.21 19.17 -16.37
N LEU A 106 -0.63 18.76 -17.50
CA LEU A 106 0.01 17.45 -17.64
C LEU A 106 1.48 17.42 -17.24
N ASN A 107 2.07 18.55 -16.79
CA ASN A 107 3.49 18.67 -16.44
C ASN A 107 3.95 17.79 -15.26
N GLY A 108 3.03 17.17 -14.53
CA GLY A 108 3.32 16.22 -13.45
C GLY A 108 3.11 14.74 -13.80
N TYR A 109 2.68 14.44 -15.04
CA TYR A 109 2.44 13.06 -15.48
C TYR A 109 3.65 12.46 -16.18
N ASP A 110 3.83 11.15 -16.04
CA ASP A 110 4.82 10.37 -16.79
C ASP A 110 4.38 10.27 -18.26
N ILE A 111 5.00 11.08 -19.14
CA ILE A 111 4.72 11.13 -20.58
C ILE A 111 5.89 10.49 -21.33
N LEU A 112 5.58 9.50 -22.16
CA LEU A 112 6.55 8.88 -23.04
C LEU A 112 6.69 9.69 -24.33
N PHE A 113 7.86 10.26 -24.56
CA PHE A 113 8.11 11.08 -25.73
C PHE A 113 8.55 10.26 -26.95
N TRP A 114 8.15 10.71 -28.15
CA TRP A 114 8.62 10.17 -29.42
C TRP A 114 9.06 11.29 -30.37
N SER A 115 9.89 10.95 -31.35
CA SER A 115 10.27 11.84 -32.44
C SER A 115 10.36 11.07 -33.75
N PRO A 116 10.31 11.75 -34.91
CA PRO A 116 10.36 11.09 -36.22
C PRO A 116 11.55 10.13 -36.38
N ASP A 117 12.71 10.52 -35.85
CA ASP A 117 13.96 9.77 -36.00
C ASP A 117 14.13 8.65 -34.96
N LYS A 118 13.35 8.67 -33.87
CA LYS A 118 13.49 7.75 -32.72
C LYS A 118 12.27 6.86 -32.49
N LYS A 119 11.42 6.66 -33.50
CA LYS A 119 10.19 5.82 -33.37
C LYS A 119 10.47 4.38 -32.90
N LYS A 120 11.62 3.79 -33.26
CA LYS A 120 12.03 2.45 -32.79
C LYS A 120 12.42 2.44 -31.30
N GLU A 121 13.11 3.47 -30.84
CA GLU A 121 13.45 3.64 -29.42
C GLU A 121 12.17 3.84 -28.61
N PHE A 122 11.27 4.70 -29.10
CA PHE A 122 9.94 4.88 -28.52
C PHE A 122 9.17 3.56 -28.41
N ALA A 123 9.14 2.74 -29.47
CA ALA A 123 8.46 1.45 -29.42
C ALA A 123 9.06 0.49 -28.38
N THR A 124 10.39 0.55 -28.19
CA THR A 124 11.09 -0.25 -27.18
C THR A 124 10.72 0.20 -25.78
N GLU A 125 10.73 1.51 -25.52
CA GLU A 125 10.32 2.07 -24.23
C GLU A 125 8.83 1.85 -23.96
N LEU A 126 7.98 2.02 -24.98
CA LEU A 126 6.56 1.73 -24.90
C LEU A 126 6.32 0.26 -24.53
N LEU A 127 7.05 -0.68 -25.13
CA LEU A 127 6.96 -2.10 -24.78
C LEU A 127 7.37 -2.35 -23.32
N LYS A 128 8.44 -1.71 -22.84
CA LYS A 128 8.86 -1.80 -21.43
C LYS A 128 7.78 -1.23 -20.50
N THR A 129 7.22 -0.07 -20.84
CA THR A 129 6.16 0.58 -20.07
C THR A 129 4.89 -0.27 -20.05
N ILE A 130 4.49 -0.85 -21.18
CA ILE A 130 3.36 -1.78 -21.27
C ILE A 130 3.63 -2.99 -20.40
N LYS A 131 4.74 -3.71 -20.59
CA LYS A 131 5.07 -4.90 -19.76
C LYS A 131 5.07 -4.59 -18.27
N ARG A 132 5.65 -3.44 -17.86
CA ARG A 132 5.61 -2.95 -16.47
C ARG A 132 4.17 -2.77 -15.98
N ARG A 133 3.25 -2.31 -16.83
CA ARG A 133 1.83 -2.06 -16.52
C ARG A 133 0.93 -3.29 -16.73
N THR A 134 1.32 -4.25 -17.56
CA THR A 134 0.62 -5.51 -17.89
C THR A 134 0.87 -6.59 -16.87
N TYR A 135 2.06 -6.61 -16.27
CA TYR A 135 2.33 -7.37 -15.04
C TYR A 135 1.36 -6.96 -13.91
N ILE A 136 0.76 -5.77 -14.00
CA ILE A 136 -0.28 -5.25 -13.10
C ILE A 136 -1.71 -5.68 -13.46
N THR A 137 -1.94 -6.29 -14.63
CA THR A 137 -3.31 -6.48 -15.16
C THR A 137 -3.67 -7.86 -15.74
N GLN A 138 -2.81 -8.89 -15.69
CA GLN A 138 -3.27 -10.26 -15.99
C GLN A 138 -3.93 -10.92 -14.76
N PRO A 139 -5.10 -11.55 -14.91
CA PRO A 139 -5.63 -12.48 -13.92
C PRO A 139 -4.94 -13.85 -14.07
N SER A 140 -4.65 -14.48 -12.93
CA SER A 140 -4.08 -15.83 -12.71
C SER A 140 -2.56 -16.03 -12.87
N ASN A 141 -1.78 -15.39 -12.01
CA ASN A 141 -1.00 -16.03 -10.94
C ASN A 141 -0.40 -14.90 -10.09
N GLU A 142 -0.58 -15.00 -8.77
CA GLU A 142 -0.23 -14.01 -7.75
C GLU A 142 1.10 -13.28 -8.05
N VAL A 143 0.99 -12.03 -8.51
CA VAL A 143 1.97 -10.99 -8.21
C VAL A 143 1.17 -9.89 -7.57
N ASN A 144 1.11 -9.99 -6.26
CA ASN A 144 0.32 -9.13 -5.43
C ASN A 144 1.04 -7.77 -5.38
N PHE A 145 0.51 -6.71 -6.00
CA PHE A 145 1.13 -5.38 -5.96
C PHE A 145 1.19 -4.79 -4.57
N ASP A 146 0.40 -5.34 -3.65
CA ASP A 146 0.59 -5.11 -2.23
C ASP A 146 1.78 -5.91 -1.69
N GLU A 147 2.07 -7.13 -2.17
CA GLU A 147 3.31 -7.84 -1.79
C GLU A 147 4.57 -7.10 -2.20
N ASP A 148 4.67 -6.50 -3.38
CA ASP A 148 5.88 -5.75 -3.76
C ASP A 148 6.09 -4.52 -2.85
N TRP A 149 5.00 -3.82 -2.50
CA TRP A 149 5.03 -2.69 -1.59
C TRP A 149 5.37 -3.11 -0.16
N PHE A 150 4.69 -4.15 0.35
CA PHE A 150 4.96 -4.73 1.67
C PHE A 150 6.37 -5.31 1.74
N THR A 151 6.88 -5.93 0.67
CA THR A 151 8.22 -6.52 0.60
C THR A 151 9.30 -5.44 0.66
N ASP A 152 9.11 -4.31 -0.02
CA ASP A 152 10.04 -3.18 0.05
C ASP A 152 10.06 -2.55 1.46
N HIS A 153 8.88 -2.29 2.03
CA HIS A 153 8.78 -1.76 3.39
C HIS A 153 9.36 -2.72 4.44
N LYS A 154 9.10 -4.02 4.27
CA LYS A 154 9.71 -5.09 5.06
C LYS A 154 11.23 -5.10 4.95
N SER A 155 11.78 -5.05 3.74
CA SER A 155 13.24 -5.02 3.57
C SER A 155 13.87 -3.82 4.26
N LYS A 156 13.21 -2.65 4.23
CA LYS A 156 13.70 -1.42 4.87
C LYS A 156 13.59 -1.49 6.39
N SER A 157 12.42 -1.87 6.92
CA SER A 157 12.15 -1.92 8.35
C SER A 157 13.00 -2.96 9.07
N PHE A 158 13.17 -4.16 8.50
CA PHE A 158 14.03 -5.19 9.07
C PHE A 158 15.51 -4.79 9.05
N LYS A 159 15.96 -4.11 7.99
CA LYS A 159 17.32 -3.55 7.97
C LYS A 159 17.50 -2.53 9.10
N GLY A 160 16.53 -1.65 9.32
CA GLY A 160 16.57 -0.69 10.42
C GLY A 160 16.56 -1.37 11.80
N LEU A 161 15.68 -2.34 12.02
CA LEU A 161 15.60 -3.16 13.23
C LEU A 161 16.95 -3.84 13.53
N HIS A 162 17.55 -4.50 12.54
CA HIS A 162 18.82 -5.20 12.68
C HIS A 162 19.98 -4.24 12.97
N ASN A 163 20.00 -3.07 12.33
CA ASN A 163 20.98 -2.03 12.64
C ASN A 163 20.87 -1.53 14.09
N GLN A 164 19.70 -1.66 14.71
CA GLN A 164 19.51 -1.37 16.12
C GLN A 164 19.91 -2.53 17.05
N GLY A 165 20.30 -3.68 16.52
CA GLY A 165 20.63 -4.88 17.31
C GLY A 165 19.40 -5.56 17.92
N LEU A 166 18.21 -5.27 17.40
CA LEU A 166 16.94 -5.82 17.87
C LEU A 166 16.55 -7.01 16.99
N SER A 167 15.93 -8.03 17.59
CA SER A 167 15.52 -9.26 16.89
C SER A 167 14.08 -9.66 17.11
N GLY A 168 13.48 -9.34 18.27
CA GLY A 168 12.05 -9.53 18.49
C GLY A 168 11.24 -8.46 17.78
N TYR A 169 10.18 -8.85 17.05
CA TYR A 169 9.30 -7.89 16.38
C TYR A 169 7.83 -8.33 16.28
N MET A 170 6.95 -7.34 16.15
CA MET A 170 5.59 -7.45 15.62
C MET A 170 5.51 -6.68 14.29
N GLU A 171 5.13 -7.37 13.22
CA GLU A 171 4.91 -6.81 11.88
C GLU A 171 3.41 -6.85 11.58
N VAL A 172 2.87 -5.77 11.03
CA VAL A 172 1.47 -5.65 10.62
C VAL A 172 1.43 -5.19 9.17
N MET A 173 0.66 -5.91 8.35
CA MET A 173 0.36 -5.56 6.97
C MET A 173 -1.16 -5.55 6.83
N CYS A 174 -1.72 -4.45 6.35
CA CYS A 174 -3.15 -4.33 6.10
C CYS A 174 -3.40 -3.77 4.70
N SER A 175 -4.14 -4.49 3.87
CA SER A 175 -4.62 -4.01 2.56
C SER A 175 -6.15 -3.94 2.56
N LEU A 176 -6.72 -3.15 1.66
CA LEU A 176 -8.17 -3.00 1.53
C LEU A 176 -8.62 -3.32 0.11
N ASP A 177 -9.81 -3.91 0.01
CA ASP A 177 -10.50 -4.14 -1.24
C ASP A 177 -11.24 -2.88 -1.65
N GLY A 178 -10.61 -2.07 -2.48
CA GLY A 178 -11.23 -0.87 -3.02
C GLY A 178 -10.26 0.02 -3.79
N ALA A 179 -10.80 0.84 -4.68
CA ALA A 179 -10.04 1.83 -5.41
C ALA A 179 -9.97 3.14 -4.61
N TYR A 180 -8.94 3.26 -3.77
CA TYR A 180 -8.65 4.48 -3.02
C TYR A 180 -7.45 5.24 -3.59
N GLY A 181 -7.42 6.56 -3.39
CA GLY A 181 -6.38 7.45 -3.89
C GLY A 181 -6.25 8.72 -3.04
N PHE A 182 -5.70 8.56 -1.84
CA PHE A 182 -5.47 9.66 -0.91
C PHE A 182 -4.14 10.37 -1.20
N ASN A 183 -4.15 11.70 -1.15
CA ASN A 183 -2.93 12.49 -1.17
C ASN A 183 -2.22 12.46 0.21
N GLN A 184 -0.95 12.86 0.23
CA GLN A 184 -0.10 12.80 1.42
C GLN A 184 -0.59 13.68 2.57
N ILE A 185 -1.32 14.77 2.28
CA ILE A 185 -1.87 15.66 3.31
C ILE A 185 -3.01 14.95 4.04
N HIS A 186 -3.93 14.33 3.29
CA HIS A 186 -5.03 13.55 3.86
C HIS A 186 -4.51 12.37 4.68
N LEU A 187 -3.52 11.64 4.15
CA LEU A 187 -2.88 10.54 4.88
C LEU A 187 -2.21 11.03 6.16
N ARG A 188 -1.48 12.15 6.11
CA ARG A 188 -0.80 12.74 7.27
C ARG A 188 -1.81 13.09 8.37
N ASP A 189 -2.90 13.74 8.00
CA ASP A 189 -3.91 14.16 8.98
C ASP A 189 -4.61 12.95 9.58
N ALA A 190 -4.97 11.93 8.80
CA ALA A 190 -5.51 10.68 9.33
C ALA A 190 -4.53 9.95 10.27
N ALA A 191 -3.26 9.85 9.87
CA ALA A 191 -2.21 9.22 10.66
C ALA A 191 -1.93 9.94 11.98
N ARG A 192 -2.12 11.26 12.04
CA ARG A 192 -1.95 12.06 13.27
C ARG A 192 -3.04 11.76 14.30
N GLU A 193 -4.27 11.50 13.84
CA GLU A 193 -5.44 11.33 14.71
C GLU A 193 -5.72 9.86 15.10
N ALA A 194 -5.03 8.89 14.48
CA ALA A 194 -5.24 7.46 14.72
C ALA A 194 -4.61 6.88 16.01
N PRO A 195 -3.41 7.31 16.47
CA PRO A 195 -2.74 6.72 17.64
C PRO A 195 -3.59 6.73 18.92
N ILE A 196 -3.49 5.66 19.71
CA ILE A 196 -4.18 5.50 21.00
C ILE A 196 -3.14 5.54 22.12
N SER A 197 -3.05 6.65 22.84
CA SER A 197 -2.04 6.85 23.90
C SER A 197 -2.46 6.25 25.25
N THR A 198 -3.03 5.03 25.26
CA THR A 198 -3.48 4.37 26.49
C THR A 198 -2.35 3.61 27.16
N PHE A 199 -1.50 2.88 26.43
CA PHE A 199 -0.45 2.03 27.00
C PHE A 199 0.89 2.16 26.26
N GLY A 200 1.93 2.58 26.99
CA GLY A 200 3.30 2.58 26.49
C GLY A 200 3.51 3.43 25.24
N TRP A 201 4.45 3.01 24.39
CA TRP A 201 4.73 3.64 23.10
C TRP A 201 3.63 3.27 22.09
N PRO A 202 2.86 4.22 21.54
CA PRO A 202 1.64 3.89 20.81
C PRO A 202 1.90 3.19 19.48
N ILE A 203 0.91 2.44 18.98
CA ILE A 203 0.90 1.92 17.61
C ILE A 203 0.81 3.09 16.62
N GLY A 204 1.68 3.08 15.60
CA GLY A 204 1.70 4.10 14.55
C GLY A 204 2.02 5.50 15.08
N ALA A 205 2.95 5.61 16.03
CA ALA A 205 3.28 6.87 16.71
C ALA A 205 3.56 8.01 15.71
N PHE A 206 2.87 9.14 15.88
CA PHE A 206 3.00 10.31 15.01
C PHE A 206 3.87 11.39 15.67
N MET A 207 5.08 11.59 15.17
CA MET A 207 6.02 12.59 15.69
C MET A 207 5.87 13.93 14.97
N ASN A 208 5.94 15.04 15.72
CA ASN A 208 5.83 16.39 15.16
C ASN A 208 7.18 17.04 14.82
N SER A 209 8.28 16.50 15.37
CA SER A 209 9.63 17.06 15.25
C SER A 209 10.57 16.14 14.47
N GLU A 210 11.53 16.75 13.76
CA GLU A 210 12.66 16.01 13.18
C GLU A 210 13.50 15.33 14.29
N PRO A 211 14.18 14.21 13.99
CA PRO A 211 14.25 13.55 12.68
C PRO A 211 13.10 12.56 12.41
N PHE A 212 12.18 12.38 13.38
CA PHE A 212 11.21 11.28 13.39
C PHE A 212 9.84 11.63 12.80
N LYS A 213 9.65 12.89 12.40
CA LYS A 213 8.42 13.35 11.77
C LYS A 213 8.12 12.54 10.50
N PRO A 214 6.87 12.12 10.26
CA PRO A 214 6.49 11.42 9.03
C PRO A 214 6.79 12.25 7.78
N ARG A 215 7.29 11.60 6.74
CA ARG A 215 7.70 12.23 5.48
C ARG A 215 6.80 11.76 4.34
N PRO A 216 6.44 12.67 3.41
CA PRO A 216 5.75 12.28 2.19
C PRO A 216 6.70 11.53 1.25
N VAL A 217 6.15 10.53 0.57
CA VAL A 217 6.78 9.80 -0.55
C VAL A 217 5.80 9.75 -1.73
N ASN A 218 6.28 9.34 -2.91
CA ASN A 218 5.47 9.34 -4.12
C ASN A 218 4.12 8.60 -3.97
N ASP A 219 4.12 7.47 -3.25
CA ASP A 219 2.95 6.61 -3.07
C ASP A 219 2.46 6.56 -1.61
N GLY A 220 2.60 7.66 -0.85
CA GLY A 220 2.06 7.73 0.51
C GLY A 220 2.89 8.53 1.50
N ILE A 221 2.88 8.10 2.76
CA ILE A 221 3.68 8.67 3.84
C ILE A 221 4.38 7.56 4.63
N ILE A 222 5.52 7.90 5.24
CA ILE A 222 6.37 6.97 5.99
C ILE A 222 6.93 7.65 7.24
N ALA A 223 7.07 6.90 8.32
CA ALA A 223 7.88 7.30 9.46
C ALA A 223 8.80 6.15 9.88
N GLU A 224 10.02 6.51 10.28
CA GLU A 224 10.97 5.63 10.93
C GLU A 224 11.46 6.33 12.19
N ILE A 225 11.24 5.69 13.34
CA ILE A 225 11.52 6.24 14.66
C ILE A 225 12.51 5.30 15.33
N VAL A 226 13.63 5.88 15.73
CA VAL A 226 14.69 5.18 16.45
C VAL A 226 14.92 5.93 17.74
N THR A 227 14.54 5.34 18.87
CA THR A 227 14.84 5.94 20.17
C THR A 227 16.25 5.51 20.60
N PRO A 228 17.01 6.42 21.26
CA PRO A 228 18.27 6.03 21.89
C PRO A 228 18.00 5.08 23.05
N GLU A 229 19.04 4.36 23.48
CA GLU A 229 18.98 3.59 24.73
C GLU A 229 18.60 4.52 25.89
N SER A 230 17.62 4.11 26.69
CA SER A 230 17.13 4.86 27.84
C SER A 230 16.64 3.92 28.94
N ASP A 231 16.31 4.45 30.11
CA ASP A 231 15.69 3.67 31.20
C ASP A 231 14.34 3.06 30.81
N TRP A 232 13.72 3.56 29.74
CA TRP A 232 12.47 3.05 29.16
C TRP A 232 12.72 2.03 28.05
N GLY A 233 13.99 1.70 27.80
CA GLY A 233 14.46 0.82 26.75
C GLY A 233 14.60 1.50 25.40
N LYS A 234 15.27 0.79 24.50
CA LYS A 234 15.41 1.14 23.09
C LYS A 234 14.22 0.62 22.29
N THR A 235 13.66 1.47 21.43
CA THR A 235 12.57 1.12 20.53
C THR A 235 12.92 1.45 19.08
N TYR A 236 12.41 0.61 18.19
CA TYR A 236 12.42 0.79 16.75
C TYR A 236 10.99 0.67 16.25
N ASP A 237 10.53 1.71 15.56
CA ASP A 237 9.19 1.79 15.00
C ASP A 237 9.29 2.26 13.56
N TYR A 238 8.68 1.50 12.66
CA TYR A 238 8.60 1.82 11.25
C TYR A 238 7.17 1.65 10.81
N TRP A 239 6.57 2.69 10.22
CA TRP A 239 5.26 2.55 9.63
C TRP A 239 5.14 3.33 8.32
N ALA A 240 4.27 2.84 7.45
CA ALA A 240 3.96 3.47 6.19
C ALA A 240 2.46 3.36 5.89
N ILE A 241 1.90 4.41 5.29
CA ILE A 241 0.53 4.41 4.78
C ILE A 241 0.60 4.77 3.30
N ARG A 242 0.10 3.87 2.46
CA ARG A 242 0.08 4.01 1.00
C ARG A 242 -1.07 4.90 0.54
N SER A 243 -1.00 5.46 -0.67
CA SER A 243 -2.09 6.24 -1.27
C SER A 243 -3.43 5.50 -1.38
N ASN A 244 -3.43 4.17 -1.47
CA ASN A 244 -4.63 3.33 -1.46
C ASN A 244 -5.09 2.92 -0.04
N ALA A 245 -4.52 3.53 1.01
CA ALA A 245 -4.76 3.21 2.42
C ALA A 245 -4.23 1.85 2.91
N SER A 246 -3.43 1.11 2.12
CA SER A 246 -2.65 0.00 2.66
C SER A 246 -1.71 0.51 3.77
N PHE A 247 -1.61 -0.24 4.85
CA PHE A 247 -0.84 0.12 6.06
C PHE A 247 0.21 -0.94 6.36
N TYR A 248 1.43 -0.48 6.64
CA TYR A 248 2.54 -1.30 7.10
C TYR A 248 3.04 -0.79 8.45
N LEU A 249 3.35 -1.70 9.37
CA LEU A 249 4.03 -1.42 10.63
C LEU A 249 5.05 -2.52 10.92
N LEU A 250 6.21 -2.14 11.45
CA LEU A 250 7.10 -3.02 12.18
C LEU A 250 7.55 -2.33 13.47
N GLN A 251 7.39 -3.01 14.58
CA GLN A 251 7.88 -2.57 15.89
C GLN A 251 8.65 -3.69 16.57
N ASN A 252 9.68 -3.35 17.34
CA ASN A 252 10.33 -4.35 18.20
C ASN A 252 9.40 -4.78 19.35
N LEU A 253 9.59 -5.99 19.89
CA LEU A 253 8.81 -6.44 21.05
C LEU A 253 9.14 -5.58 22.27
N PHE A 254 8.10 -5.01 22.90
CA PHE A 254 8.22 -4.25 24.13
C PHE A 254 9.00 -5.00 25.23
N GLU A 255 8.84 -6.32 25.29
CA GLU A 255 9.44 -7.21 26.29
C GLU A 255 10.96 -7.26 26.21
N ASP A 256 11.55 -6.93 25.05
CA ASP A 256 13.01 -6.80 24.92
C ASP A 256 13.57 -5.67 25.79
N THR A 257 12.73 -4.71 26.19
CA THR A 257 13.08 -3.65 27.15
C THR A 257 12.92 -4.07 28.62
N ARG A 258 12.30 -5.23 28.88
CA ARG A 258 11.92 -5.68 30.23
C ARG A 258 12.71 -6.89 30.73
N GLY A 259 13.20 -7.73 29.82
CA GLY A 259 14.02 -8.87 30.17
C GLY A 259 14.47 -9.68 28.96
N LYS A 260 15.47 -10.53 29.16
CA LYS A 260 16.00 -11.38 28.10
C LYS A 260 15.02 -12.53 27.81
N GLN A 261 14.73 -12.75 26.54
CA GLN A 261 13.97 -13.91 26.06
C GLN A 261 12.56 -14.03 26.69
N LEU A 262 11.88 -12.89 26.92
CA LEU A 262 10.53 -12.87 27.45
C LEU A 262 9.50 -12.52 26.37
N ILE A 263 8.28 -13.03 26.54
CA ILE A 263 7.08 -12.51 25.89
C ILE A 263 5.96 -12.47 26.92
N PHE A 264 5.16 -11.41 26.91
CA PHE A 264 4.09 -11.22 27.88
C PHE A 264 2.74 -11.37 27.18
N PHE A 265 1.94 -12.37 27.59
CA PHE A 265 0.68 -12.66 26.89
C PHE A 265 -0.32 -11.51 27.00
N ASP A 266 -0.39 -10.87 28.17
CA ASP A 266 -1.24 -9.71 28.45
C ASP A 266 -0.81 -8.49 27.63
N THR A 267 0.51 -8.26 27.53
CA THR A 267 1.05 -7.23 26.63
C THR A 267 0.72 -7.53 25.17
N ARG A 268 0.80 -8.78 24.72
CA ARG A 268 0.44 -9.16 23.34
C ARG A 268 -1.03 -8.92 23.03
N ILE A 269 -1.93 -9.28 23.95
CA ILE A 269 -3.36 -8.97 23.82
C ILE A 269 -3.57 -7.46 23.69
N VAL A 270 -2.94 -6.65 24.56
CA VAL A 270 -3.02 -5.19 24.52
C VAL A 270 -2.52 -4.63 23.18
N ARG A 271 -1.34 -5.04 22.71
CA ARG A 271 -0.76 -4.53 21.47
C ARG A 271 -1.55 -4.90 20.23
N ILE A 272 -2.12 -6.11 20.19
CA ILE A 272 -2.98 -6.55 19.09
C ILE A 272 -4.31 -5.78 19.12
N THR A 273 -4.90 -5.60 20.30
CA THR A 273 -6.12 -4.79 20.50
C THR A 273 -5.90 -3.36 20.00
N GLU A 274 -4.82 -2.72 20.44
CA GLU A 274 -4.44 -1.38 20.02
C GLU A 274 -4.23 -1.29 18.50
N THR A 275 -3.62 -2.30 17.89
CA THR A 275 -3.40 -2.35 16.43
C THR A 275 -4.73 -2.36 15.67
N ILE A 276 -5.68 -3.21 16.08
CA ILE A 276 -6.99 -3.30 15.40
C ILE A 276 -7.76 -1.98 15.56
N LEU A 277 -7.75 -1.39 16.76
CA LEU A 277 -8.39 -0.10 17.00
C LEU A 277 -7.69 1.06 16.29
N TYR A 278 -6.36 1.02 16.16
CA TYR A 278 -5.61 1.99 15.36
C TYR A 278 -6.07 1.94 13.90
N LEU A 279 -6.18 0.74 13.31
CA LEU A 279 -6.68 0.56 11.94
C LEU A 279 -8.11 1.08 11.80
N ALA A 280 -9.00 0.79 12.76
CA ALA A 280 -10.37 1.29 12.75
C ALA A 280 -10.41 2.83 12.76
N ARG A 281 -9.62 3.47 13.63
CA ARG A 281 -9.51 4.93 13.70
C ARG A 281 -8.91 5.51 12.42
N LEU A 282 -7.85 4.92 11.88
CA LEU A 282 -7.22 5.36 10.63
C LEU A 282 -8.25 5.35 9.48
N TYR A 283 -8.96 4.24 9.29
CA TYR A 283 -9.92 4.08 8.20
C TYR A 283 -11.19 4.93 8.39
N HIS A 284 -11.60 5.16 9.64
CA HIS A 284 -12.62 6.15 9.94
C HIS A 284 -12.19 7.57 9.54
N GLN A 285 -10.96 8.00 9.88
CA GLN A 285 -10.45 9.32 9.48
C GLN A 285 -10.33 9.48 7.96
N LEU A 286 -9.98 8.40 7.26
CA LEU A 286 -9.93 8.33 5.80
C LEU A 286 -11.32 8.21 5.16
N LYS A 287 -12.39 8.12 5.95
CA LYS A 287 -13.79 7.99 5.50
C LYS A 287 -14.00 6.78 4.58
N ILE A 288 -13.32 5.69 4.87
CA ILE A 288 -13.49 4.41 4.17
C ILE A 288 -14.82 3.78 4.60
N SER A 289 -15.53 3.16 3.65
CA SER A 289 -16.81 2.52 3.94
C SER A 289 -16.64 1.40 4.96
N ILE A 290 -17.57 1.30 5.92
CA ILE A 290 -17.59 0.22 6.91
C ILE A 290 -17.76 -1.17 6.27
N THR A 291 -18.30 -1.23 5.04
CA THR A 291 -18.50 -2.49 4.30
C THR A 291 -17.28 -2.88 3.47
N THR A 292 -16.24 -2.04 3.42
CA THR A 292 -15.03 -2.32 2.65
C THR A 292 -14.31 -3.53 3.25
N PRO A 293 -14.10 -4.61 2.48
CA PRO A 293 -13.27 -5.71 2.91
C PRO A 293 -11.81 -5.29 3.08
N LEU A 294 -11.13 -5.89 4.04
CA LEU A 294 -9.71 -5.68 4.30
C LEU A 294 -9.04 -6.97 4.75
N HIS A 295 -7.74 -7.05 4.50
CA HIS A 295 -6.90 -8.20 4.79
C HIS A 295 -5.78 -7.77 5.73
N ILE A 296 -5.78 -8.30 6.95
CA ILE A 296 -4.74 -8.05 7.95
C ILE A 296 -3.85 -9.28 8.04
N THR A 297 -2.54 -9.07 7.95
CA THR A 297 -1.54 -10.07 8.32
C THR A 297 -0.72 -9.53 9.49
N ILE A 298 -0.70 -10.25 10.60
CA ILE A 298 0.17 -9.95 11.75
C ILE A 298 1.18 -11.07 11.91
N ALA A 299 2.46 -10.69 11.98
CA ALA A 299 3.54 -11.62 12.25
C ALA A 299 4.26 -11.24 13.55
N HIS A 300 4.59 -12.24 14.36
CA HIS A 300 5.50 -12.08 15.48
C HIS A 300 6.75 -12.92 15.21
N GLY A 301 7.94 -12.35 15.40
CA GLY A 301 9.20 -13.05 15.16
C GLY A 301 10.26 -12.79 16.22
N GLY A 302 11.37 -13.53 16.12
CA GLY A 302 12.40 -13.59 17.16
C GLY A 302 11.91 -14.38 18.38
N LEU A 303 11.00 -15.34 18.20
CA LEU A 303 10.31 -16.06 19.28
C LEU A 303 11.11 -17.26 19.81
N SER A 304 12.06 -17.78 19.04
CA SER A 304 12.77 -19.02 19.41
C SER A 304 13.58 -18.82 20.69
N GLY A 305 13.32 -19.68 21.68
CA GLY A 305 13.96 -19.61 22.99
C GLY A 305 13.30 -18.63 23.97
N ARG A 306 12.24 -17.93 23.57
CA ARG A 306 11.48 -17.06 24.48
C ARG A 306 10.54 -17.84 25.38
N THR A 307 10.37 -17.37 26.61
CA THR A 307 9.40 -17.90 27.58
C THR A 307 8.22 -16.96 27.74
N ILE A 308 7.00 -17.51 27.72
CA ILE A 308 5.77 -16.75 27.94
C ILE A 308 5.54 -16.52 29.45
N ARG A 309 5.20 -15.28 29.81
CA ARG A 309 4.90 -14.85 31.18
C ARG A 309 3.73 -13.84 31.17
N ALA A 310 3.28 -13.43 32.34
CA ALA A 310 2.48 -12.22 32.48
C ALA A 310 3.39 -11.02 32.77
N ALA A 311 3.04 -9.83 32.30
CA ALA A 311 3.68 -8.59 32.71
C ALA A 311 3.24 -8.16 34.13
N GLY A 312 1.98 -8.46 34.48
CA GLY A 312 1.35 -8.04 35.74
C GLY A 312 1.32 -9.11 36.84
N ARG A 313 0.27 -9.06 37.68
CA ARG A 313 0.09 -9.98 38.84
C ARG A 313 -0.39 -11.39 38.47
N ARG A 314 -0.72 -11.63 37.20
CA ARG A 314 -1.18 -12.96 36.75
C ARG A 314 0.00 -13.94 36.86
N MET A 315 -0.21 -15.10 37.48
CA MET A 315 0.86 -16.10 37.63
C MET A 315 0.74 -17.17 36.56
N ILE A 316 1.87 -17.45 35.88
CA ILE A 316 2.04 -18.66 35.08
C ILE A 316 2.94 -19.59 35.90
N PHE A 317 2.40 -20.73 36.33
CA PHE A 317 3.11 -21.67 37.21
C PHE A 317 4.13 -22.54 36.48
N LEU A 318 3.95 -22.76 35.17
CA LEU A 318 4.83 -23.58 34.34
C LEU A 318 5.54 -22.71 33.31
N GLU A 319 6.88 -22.72 33.30
CA GLU A 319 7.64 -22.06 32.24
C GLU A 319 7.39 -22.77 30.92
N ARG A 320 6.94 -22.01 29.92
CA ARG A 320 6.67 -22.51 28.57
C ARG A 320 7.46 -21.69 27.57
N THR A 321 8.22 -22.39 26.73
CA THR A 321 9.20 -21.79 25.81
C THR A 321 8.87 -22.16 24.37
N SER A 322 9.04 -21.22 23.44
CA SER A 322 8.87 -21.51 22.01
C SER A 322 10.13 -22.07 21.38
N THR A 323 9.97 -23.03 20.47
CA THR A 323 11.02 -23.52 19.56
C THR A 323 10.91 -22.93 18.16
N GLN A 324 9.76 -22.32 17.84
CA GLN A 324 9.53 -21.66 16.57
C GLN A 324 9.96 -20.20 16.68
N ASP A 325 10.60 -19.68 15.63
CA ASP A 325 11.05 -18.30 15.62
C ASP A 325 9.96 -17.31 15.21
N LYS A 326 8.96 -17.76 14.45
CA LYS A 326 7.98 -16.88 13.82
C LYS A 326 6.60 -17.52 13.75
N VAL A 327 5.58 -16.69 13.94
CA VAL A 327 4.18 -16.99 13.61
C VAL A 327 3.62 -15.90 12.69
N VAL A 328 2.69 -16.27 11.82
CA VAL A 328 1.96 -15.35 10.96
C VAL A 328 0.48 -15.73 11.02
N THR A 329 -0.37 -14.79 11.39
CA THR A 329 -1.82 -14.94 11.36
C THR A 329 -2.42 -13.98 10.36
N LYS A 330 -3.42 -14.45 9.60
CA LYS A 330 -4.18 -13.66 8.63
C LYS A 330 -5.63 -13.53 9.10
N ILE A 331 -6.20 -12.34 8.94
CA ILE A 331 -7.60 -12.04 9.20
C ILE A 331 -8.17 -11.35 7.97
N ASP A 332 -9.23 -11.92 7.42
CA ASP A 332 -10.08 -11.28 6.44
C ASP A 332 -11.35 -10.78 7.15
N THR A 333 -11.64 -9.49 7.00
CA THR A 333 -12.74 -8.83 7.70
C THR A 333 -13.21 -7.60 6.91
N THR A 334 -14.03 -6.75 7.50
CA THR A 334 -14.41 -5.45 6.94
C THR A 334 -14.04 -4.32 7.91
N VAL A 335 -13.98 -3.08 7.40
CA VAL A 335 -13.68 -1.91 8.23
C VAL A 335 -14.62 -1.81 9.45
N GLY A 336 -15.92 -2.06 9.27
CA GLY A 336 -16.90 -2.03 10.35
C GLY A 336 -16.78 -3.18 11.34
N GLU A 337 -16.22 -4.31 10.89
CA GLU A 337 -16.04 -5.49 11.74
C GLU A 337 -14.77 -5.43 12.61
N LEU A 338 -13.82 -4.52 12.33
CA LEU A 338 -12.64 -4.30 13.18
C LEU A 338 -13.01 -4.08 14.65
N GLU A 339 -14.01 -3.22 14.90
CA GLU A 339 -14.52 -2.96 16.24
C GLU A 339 -15.60 -3.98 16.65
N ALA A 340 -16.52 -4.31 15.73
CA ALA A 340 -17.65 -5.18 16.05
C ALA A 340 -17.25 -6.62 16.43
N LYS A 341 -16.11 -7.10 15.91
CA LYS A 341 -15.53 -8.42 16.18
C LYS A 341 -14.14 -8.33 16.82
N LEU A 342 -13.84 -7.21 17.51
CA LEU A 342 -12.52 -6.93 18.08
C LEU A 342 -11.97 -8.11 18.90
N THR A 343 -12.75 -8.62 19.86
CA THR A 343 -12.34 -9.74 20.72
C THR A 343 -12.02 -11.00 19.93
N ASP A 344 -12.85 -11.35 18.94
CA ASP A 344 -12.67 -12.57 18.13
C ASP A 344 -11.41 -12.45 17.25
N HIS A 345 -11.14 -11.26 16.72
CA HIS A 345 -9.91 -10.97 15.97
C HIS A 345 -8.67 -11.10 16.86
N VAL A 346 -8.69 -10.53 18.07
CA VAL A 346 -7.60 -10.64 19.04
C VAL A 346 -7.38 -12.09 19.47
N GLU A 347 -8.46 -12.84 19.75
CA GLU A 347 -8.39 -14.27 20.09
C GLU A 347 -7.75 -15.09 18.97
N THR A 348 -8.14 -14.85 17.72
CA THR A 348 -7.58 -15.55 16.55
C THR A 348 -6.06 -15.39 16.48
N ILE A 349 -5.54 -14.16 16.57
CA ILE A 349 -4.09 -13.90 16.48
C ILE A 349 -3.34 -14.42 17.69
N THR A 350 -3.91 -14.23 18.89
CA THR A 350 -3.23 -14.65 20.12
C THR A 350 -3.20 -16.16 20.27
N LYS A 351 -4.22 -16.88 19.82
CA LYS A 351 -4.25 -18.34 19.85
C LYS A 351 -3.11 -18.96 19.03
N ASP A 352 -2.91 -18.49 17.79
CA ASP A 352 -1.81 -18.92 16.93
C ASP A 352 -0.43 -18.61 17.54
N LEU A 353 -0.29 -17.46 18.18
CA LEU A 353 0.96 -17.08 18.85
C LEU A 353 1.23 -17.93 20.10
N PHE A 354 0.22 -18.09 20.95
CA PHE A 354 0.35 -18.69 22.28
C PHE A 354 0.56 -20.20 22.21
N VAL A 355 -0.04 -20.90 21.25
CA VAL A 355 0.13 -22.35 21.09
C VAL A 355 1.61 -22.74 20.85
N LEU A 356 2.43 -21.83 20.29
CA LEU A 356 3.86 -22.06 20.08
C LEU A 356 4.68 -22.14 21.38
N PHE A 357 4.13 -21.67 22.49
CA PHE A 357 4.74 -21.76 23.81
C PHE A 357 4.21 -22.99 24.52
N ASP A 358 4.61 -24.17 24.03
CA ASP A 358 4.24 -25.48 24.60
C ASP A 358 2.72 -25.63 24.80
N TYR A 359 1.94 -25.41 23.74
CA TYR A 359 0.48 -25.49 23.76
C TYR A 359 -0.17 -24.60 24.84
N PHE A 360 0.39 -23.41 25.08
CA PHE A 360 -0.23 -22.44 25.98
C PHE A 360 -1.56 -21.98 25.40
N GLU A 361 -2.63 -22.23 26.15
CA GLU A 361 -3.98 -21.76 25.84
C GLU A 361 -4.42 -20.79 26.93
N LEU A 362 -5.08 -19.72 26.52
CA LEU A 362 -5.63 -18.72 27.42
C LEU A 362 -7.15 -18.86 27.46
N GLU A 363 -7.73 -18.80 28.65
CA GLU A 363 -9.18 -18.76 28.80
C GLU A 363 -9.74 -17.48 28.17
N ARG A 364 -10.78 -17.63 27.34
CA ARG A 364 -11.41 -16.51 26.61
C ARG A 364 -11.87 -15.38 27.53
N THR A 365 -12.34 -15.69 28.74
CA THR A 365 -12.75 -14.71 29.75
C THR A 365 -11.60 -13.79 30.20
N ILE A 366 -10.37 -14.31 30.30
CA ILE A 366 -9.19 -13.53 30.63
C ILE A 366 -8.83 -12.60 29.47
N LEU A 367 -8.93 -13.09 28.23
CA LEU A 367 -8.71 -12.28 27.04
C LEU A 367 -9.73 -11.14 26.94
N GLU A 368 -11.01 -11.45 27.11
CA GLU A 368 -12.12 -10.48 27.12
C GLU A 368 -11.93 -9.40 28.19
N ASP A 369 -11.50 -9.77 29.40
CA ASP A 369 -11.20 -8.82 30.47
C ASP A 369 -10.06 -7.86 30.07
N ILE A 370 -8.97 -8.38 29.50
CA ILE A 370 -7.83 -7.54 29.07
C ILE A 370 -8.23 -6.59 27.94
N VAL A 371 -8.93 -7.09 26.91
CA VAL A 371 -9.43 -6.28 25.78
C VAL A 371 -10.37 -5.18 26.31
N THR A 372 -11.33 -5.55 27.15
CA THR A 372 -12.32 -4.62 27.72
C THR A 372 -11.66 -3.56 28.59
N ASN A 373 -10.68 -3.94 29.41
CA ASN A 373 -9.94 -2.99 30.24
C ASN A 373 -9.17 -1.99 29.36
N PHE A 374 -8.49 -2.45 28.32
CA PHE A 374 -7.80 -1.56 27.37
C PHE A 374 -8.75 -0.56 26.69
N VAL A 375 -9.88 -1.04 26.16
CA VAL A 375 -10.90 -0.19 25.52
C VAL A 375 -11.44 0.87 26.50
N ASN A 376 -11.59 0.51 27.78
CA ASN A 376 -12.03 1.43 28.83
C ASN A 376 -10.91 2.36 29.36
N GLY A 377 -9.72 2.35 28.77
CA GLY A 377 -8.59 3.16 29.22
C GLY A 377 -7.95 2.67 30.53
N LYS A 378 -8.23 1.43 30.95
CA LYS A 378 -7.68 0.81 32.14
C LYS A 378 -6.55 -0.14 31.73
N ILE A 379 -5.33 0.16 32.15
CA ILE A 379 -4.19 -0.74 31.95
C ILE A 379 -4.08 -1.62 33.20
N SER A 380 -4.09 -2.94 33.04
CA SER A 380 -3.91 -3.93 34.12
C SER A 380 -2.45 -4.19 34.43
#